data_AF-A0A2V9LX28-F1
#
_entry.id   AF-A0A2V9LX28-F1
#
_cell.length_a   1.000
_cell.length_b   1.000
_cell.length_c   1.000
_cell.angle_alpha   90.00
_cell.angle_beta   90.00
_cell.angle_gamma   90.00
#
_symmetry.space_group_name_H-M   'P 1'
#
loop_
_entity.id
_entity.type
_entity.pdbx_description
1 polymer ?
#
loop_
_entity_poly.entity_id
_entity_poly.type
_entity_poly.pdbx_seq_one_letter_code
_entity_poly.pdbx_strand_id
1 'polypeptide(L)'
;GYRGGETANIDRLAAEGTKFVYTYAQVPFTLPSHASMFTSTYPMWNGVRDSAGPPLSGENVTLAEVFKENRYATAAFTAAFVVDGFFGLNQGFDTYYDNFPPRDTSMPAGEEAGLQRRADEVLAHT
;
A
#
# COMPACT_ATOMS: atom_id res chain seq x y z
N GLY A 1 -10.39 6.39 23.05
CA GLY A 1 -10.03 5.34 22.07
C GLY A 1 -9.92 4.01 22.77
N TYR A 2 -9.56 2.96 22.02
CA TYR A 2 -9.23 1.63 22.55
C TYR A 2 -8.13 1.74 23.62
N ARG A 3 -8.30 1.09 24.78
CA ARG A 3 -7.41 1.25 25.95
C ARG A 3 -6.49 0.06 26.21
N GLY A 4 -6.60 -1.02 25.42
CA GLY A 4 -5.87 -2.27 25.62
C GLY A 4 -4.66 -2.45 24.71
N GLY A 5 -4.26 -1.43 23.95
CA GLY A 5 -3.12 -1.49 23.04
C GLY A 5 -1.97 -0.61 23.52
N GLU A 6 -0.75 -1.09 23.39
CA GLU A 6 0.46 -0.30 23.62
C GLU A 6 0.97 0.23 22.27
N THR A 7 0.88 1.55 22.08
CA THR A 7 1.18 2.22 20.80
C THR A 7 2.11 3.42 20.96
N ALA A 8 3.09 3.33 21.86
CA ALA A 8 3.93 4.47 22.29
C ALA A 8 4.50 5.32 21.12
N ASN A 9 4.94 4.69 20.02
CA ASN A 9 5.45 5.41 18.85
C ASN A 9 4.36 6.21 18.11
N ILE A 10 3.16 5.64 17.97
CA ILE A 10 2.02 6.30 17.30
C ILE A 10 1.43 7.38 18.21
N ASP A 11 1.36 7.15 19.52
CA ASP A 11 0.89 8.13 20.50
C ASP A 11 1.78 9.37 20.52
N ARG A 12 3.12 9.17 20.45
CA ARG A 12 4.09 10.26 20.32
C ARG A 12 3.89 11.04 19.02
N LEU A 13 3.77 10.35 17.88
CA LEU A 13 3.51 11.01 16.59
C LEU A 13 2.21 11.83 16.61
N ALA A 14 1.16 11.32 17.24
CA ALA A 14 -0.11 12.03 17.37
C ALA A 14 -0.03 13.25 18.30
N ALA A 15 0.84 13.23 19.31
CA ALA A 15 1.04 14.35 20.24
C ALA A 15 1.90 15.47 19.65
N GLU A 16 2.88 15.12 18.80
CA GLU A 16 3.78 16.08 18.14
C GLU A 16 3.25 16.60 16.80
N GLY A 17 2.29 15.90 16.19
CA GLY A 17 1.75 16.19 14.85
C GLY A 17 0.34 16.79 14.83
N THR A 18 -0.25 16.83 13.63
CA THR A 18 -1.66 17.22 13.43
C THR A 18 -2.52 15.97 13.30
N LYS A 19 -3.55 15.86 14.14
CA LYS A 19 -4.49 14.74 14.14
C LYS A 19 -5.79 15.10 13.41
N PHE A 20 -6.06 14.39 12.32
CA PHE A 20 -7.36 14.44 11.65
C PHE A 20 -8.32 13.45 12.34
N VAL A 21 -9.33 13.98 13.05
CA VAL A 21 -10.30 13.16 13.79
C VAL A 21 -11.31 12.49 12.85
N TYR A 22 -11.56 13.10 11.68
CA TYR A 22 -12.42 12.59 10.64
C TYR A 22 -11.61 12.32 9.38
N THR A 23 -11.31 11.05 9.14
CA THR A 23 -10.55 10.57 7.98
C THR A 23 -11.23 9.33 7.43
N TYR A 24 -11.47 9.31 6.13
CA TYR A 24 -12.24 8.27 5.45
C TYR A 24 -11.45 7.73 4.26
N ALA A 25 -11.44 6.40 4.12
CA ALA A 25 -10.98 5.75 2.90
C ALA A 25 -12.06 5.86 1.82
N GLN A 26 -11.66 5.97 0.55
CA GLN A 26 -12.60 6.02 -0.57
C GLN A 26 -13.31 4.68 -0.78
N VAL A 27 -12.63 3.57 -0.46
CA VAL A 27 -13.16 2.21 -0.55
C VAL A 27 -12.64 1.41 0.64
N PRO A 28 -13.47 0.62 1.34
CA PRO A 28 -13.01 -0.29 2.38
C PRO A 28 -12.40 -1.58 1.79
N PHE A 29 -11.50 -1.44 0.80
CA PHE A 29 -10.82 -2.55 0.15
C PHE A 29 -9.40 -2.18 -0.26
N THR A 30 -8.42 -3.04 0.02
CA THR A 30 -6.99 -2.70 0.00
C THR A 30 -6.54 -2.09 -1.31
N LEU A 31 -6.64 -2.81 -2.43
CA LEU A 31 -6.11 -2.32 -3.71
C LEU A 31 -6.81 -1.03 -4.18
N PRO A 32 -8.14 -0.94 -4.27
CA PRO A 32 -8.83 0.30 -4.66
C PRO A 32 -8.57 1.49 -3.72
N SER A 33 -8.43 1.24 -2.40
CA SER A 33 -8.11 2.28 -1.43
C SER A 33 -6.71 2.86 -1.66
N HIS A 34 -5.72 2.01 -1.95
CA HIS A 34 -4.35 2.46 -2.24
C HIS A 34 -4.27 3.16 -3.59
N ALA A 35 -4.92 2.63 -4.64
CA ALA A 35 -4.99 3.29 -5.94
C ALA A 35 -5.61 4.70 -5.84
N SER A 36 -6.68 4.84 -5.06
CA SER A 36 -7.31 6.14 -4.81
C SER A 36 -6.39 7.08 -4.01
N MET A 37 -5.67 6.56 -3.02
CA MET A 37 -4.71 7.33 -2.23
C MET A 37 -3.55 7.85 -3.08
N PHE A 38 -2.97 7.00 -3.94
CA PHE A 38 -1.83 7.39 -4.77
C PHE A 38 -2.21 8.29 -5.94
N THR A 39 -3.40 8.14 -6.53
CA THR A 39 -3.82 8.97 -7.67
C THR A 39 -4.60 10.22 -7.25
N SER A 40 -4.96 10.34 -5.96
CA SER A 40 -5.87 11.38 -5.45
C SER A 40 -7.21 11.42 -6.21
N THR A 41 -7.68 10.27 -6.71
CA THR A 41 -8.92 10.17 -7.49
C THR A 41 -9.82 9.07 -6.94
N TYR A 42 -11.10 9.08 -7.32
CA TYR A 42 -12.03 8.02 -6.96
C TYR A 42 -11.84 6.76 -7.84
N PRO A 43 -12.26 5.57 -7.39
CA PRO A 43 -12.22 4.34 -8.18
C PRO A 43 -12.89 4.43 -9.55
N MET A 44 -13.96 5.23 -9.68
CA MET A 44 -14.63 5.43 -10.97
C MET A 44 -13.76 6.19 -11.97
N TRP A 45 -12.74 6.92 -11.51
CA TRP A 45 -11.81 7.68 -12.34
C TRP A 45 -10.56 6.85 -12.66
N ASN A 46 -9.89 6.29 -11.64
CA ASN A 46 -8.68 5.50 -11.85
C ASN A 46 -8.93 4.08 -12.39
N GLY A 47 -10.18 3.60 -12.34
CA GLY A 47 -10.59 2.31 -12.90
C GLY A 47 -10.40 1.10 -11.99
N VAL A 48 -9.76 1.25 -10.84
CA VAL A 48 -9.42 0.13 -9.93
C VAL A 48 -10.57 -0.15 -8.97
N ARG A 49 -11.31 -1.25 -9.17
CA ARG A 49 -12.53 -1.60 -8.41
C ARG A 49 -12.36 -2.75 -7.42
N ASP A 50 -11.52 -3.72 -7.77
CA ASP A 50 -11.18 -4.90 -6.98
C ASP A 50 -9.85 -5.50 -7.47
N SER A 51 -9.41 -6.59 -6.85
CA SER A 51 -8.15 -7.29 -7.21
C SER A 51 -8.30 -8.35 -8.32
N ALA A 52 -9.50 -8.59 -8.83
CA ALA A 52 -9.76 -9.51 -9.95
C ALA A 52 -9.80 -8.78 -11.31
N GLY A 53 -10.06 -7.47 -11.28
CA GLY A 53 -10.02 -6.59 -12.45
C GLY A 53 -8.62 -6.21 -12.92
N PRO A 54 -8.53 -5.30 -13.90
CA PRO A 54 -7.25 -4.81 -14.38
C PRO A 54 -6.49 -4.04 -13.28
N PRO A 55 -5.14 -4.07 -13.30
CA PRO A 55 -4.32 -3.28 -12.40
C PRO A 55 -4.47 -1.76 -12.67
N LEU A 56 -3.87 -0.94 -11.81
CA LEU A 56 -3.82 0.51 -12.05
C LEU A 56 -3.12 0.79 -13.38
N SER A 57 -3.81 1.47 -14.30
CA SER A 57 -3.24 1.88 -15.58
C SER A 57 -2.15 2.93 -15.37
N GLY A 58 -1.03 2.78 -16.08
CA GLY A 58 0.08 3.74 -16.11
C GLY A 58 -0.26 5.11 -16.69
N GLU A 59 -1.49 5.30 -17.21
CA GLU A 59 -2.01 6.61 -17.61
C GLU A 59 -2.42 7.47 -16.39
N ASN A 60 -2.63 6.86 -15.23
CA ASN A 60 -2.94 7.59 -14.00
C ASN A 60 -1.65 8.11 -13.37
N VAL A 61 -1.56 9.42 -13.16
CA VAL A 61 -0.42 10.00 -12.43
C VAL A 61 -0.53 9.66 -10.94
N THR A 62 0.53 9.11 -10.36
CA THR A 62 0.62 8.81 -8.94
C THR A 62 1.38 9.88 -8.16
N LEU A 63 1.11 9.96 -6.85
CA LEU A 63 1.82 10.83 -5.92
C LEU A 63 3.33 10.52 -5.90
N ALA A 64 3.72 9.26 -6.10
CA ALA A 64 5.12 8.86 -6.18
C ALA A 64 5.79 9.45 -7.44
N GLU A 65 5.10 9.46 -8.59
CA GLU A 65 5.61 10.11 -9.80
C GLU A 65 5.78 11.62 -9.60
N VAL A 66 4.79 12.29 -9.00
CA VAL A 66 4.88 13.72 -8.69
C VAL A 66 6.09 14.02 -7.80
N PHE A 67 6.35 13.20 -6.78
CA PHE A 67 7.54 13.37 -5.93
C PHE A 67 8.85 13.12 -6.71
N LYS A 68 8.89 12.08 -7.53
CA LYS A 68 10.05 11.74 -8.35
C LYS A 68 10.39 12.84 -9.36
N GLU A 69 9.40 13.41 -10.04
CA GLU A 69 9.57 14.57 -10.94
C GLU A 69 10.16 15.79 -10.20
N ASN A 70 9.84 15.92 -8.90
CA ASN A 70 10.39 16.94 -8.02
C ASN A 70 11.69 16.52 -7.32
N ARG A 71 12.38 15.49 -7.83
CA ARG A 71 13.71 15.00 -7.40
C ARG A 71 13.75 14.45 -5.98
N TYR A 72 12.63 13.97 -5.45
CA TYR A 72 12.64 13.16 -4.24
C TYR A 72 13.04 11.72 -4.58
N ALA A 73 13.83 11.10 -3.71
CA ALA A 73 14.02 9.66 -3.74
C ALA A 73 12.75 8.98 -3.24
N THR A 74 12.18 8.09 -4.04
CA THR A 74 10.90 7.43 -3.71
C THR A 74 11.12 5.94 -3.47
N ALA A 75 10.70 5.46 -2.30
CA ALA A 75 10.80 4.04 -1.95
C ALA A 75 9.52 3.53 -1.29
N ALA A 76 9.17 2.27 -1.57
CA ALA A 76 8.10 1.54 -0.91
C ALA A 76 8.57 0.13 -0.52
N PHE A 77 8.22 -0.28 0.69
CA PHE A 77 8.54 -1.60 1.25
C PHE A 77 7.23 -2.26 1.68
N THR A 78 6.81 -3.28 0.93
CA THR A 78 5.47 -3.84 1.09
C THR A 78 5.51 -5.16 1.84
N ALA A 79 4.56 -5.34 2.76
CA ALA A 79 4.48 -6.55 3.57
C ALA A 79 3.41 -7.52 3.10
N ALA A 80 2.52 -7.12 2.18
CA ALA A 80 1.41 -7.95 1.73
C ALA A 80 1.25 -7.98 0.20
N PHE A 81 0.97 -9.16 -0.36
CA PHE A 81 0.82 -9.38 -1.80
C PHE A 81 -0.29 -8.54 -2.44
N VAL A 82 -1.34 -8.18 -1.68
CA VAL A 82 -2.45 -7.35 -2.21
C VAL A 82 -2.04 -5.93 -2.63
N VAL A 83 -0.78 -5.55 -2.39
CA VAL A 83 -0.17 -4.31 -2.90
C VAL A 83 1.12 -4.59 -3.69
N ASP A 84 1.26 -5.79 -4.25
CA ASP A 84 2.37 -6.15 -5.15
C ASP A 84 2.45 -5.24 -6.38
N GLY A 85 3.65 -5.06 -6.93
CA GLY A 85 3.88 -4.26 -8.14
C GLY A 85 3.12 -4.76 -9.35
N PHE A 86 2.71 -6.03 -9.38
CA PHE A 86 1.77 -6.59 -10.35
C PHE A 86 0.49 -5.76 -10.50
N PHE A 87 0.02 -5.13 -9.42
CA PHE A 87 -1.19 -4.30 -9.42
C PHE A 87 -0.98 -2.86 -9.90
N GLY A 88 0.24 -2.49 -10.32
CA GLY A 88 0.58 -1.16 -10.85
C GLY A 88 0.84 -0.10 -9.78
N LEU A 89 0.82 -0.45 -8.48
CA LEU A 89 1.08 0.50 -7.39
C LEU A 89 2.56 0.91 -7.27
N ASN A 90 3.46 0.20 -7.97
CA ASN A 90 4.89 0.51 -8.03
C ASN A 90 5.23 1.72 -8.92
N GLN A 91 4.27 2.22 -9.70
CA GLN A 91 4.44 3.37 -10.58
C GLN A 91 4.94 4.61 -9.82
N GLY A 92 6.11 5.13 -10.22
CA GLY A 92 6.74 6.32 -9.65
C GLY A 92 7.75 6.06 -8.53
N PHE A 93 7.86 4.85 -8.01
CA PHE A 93 8.89 4.50 -7.01
C PHE A 93 10.24 4.18 -7.67
N ASP A 94 11.34 4.68 -7.09
CA ASP A 94 12.71 4.28 -7.46
C ASP A 94 13.05 2.89 -6.91
N THR A 95 12.56 2.60 -5.70
CA THR A 95 12.69 1.28 -5.05
C THR A 95 11.32 0.78 -4.64
N TYR A 96 10.96 -0.42 -5.09
CA TYR A 96 9.73 -1.10 -4.69
C TYR A 96 10.08 -2.52 -4.25
N TYR A 97 10.02 -2.76 -2.94
CA TYR A 97 10.37 -4.06 -2.36
C TYR A 97 9.11 -4.88 -2.07
N ASP A 98 8.81 -5.80 -2.99
CA ASP A 98 7.65 -6.68 -3.00
C ASP A 98 8.04 -8.15 -3.21
N ASN A 99 9.22 -8.56 -2.74
CA ASN A 99 9.72 -9.93 -2.89
C ASN A 99 8.89 -10.96 -2.10
N PHE A 100 7.73 -11.33 -2.63
CA PHE A 100 6.92 -12.44 -2.15
C PHE A 100 7.39 -13.75 -2.82
N PRO A 101 7.42 -14.87 -2.09
CA PRO A 101 7.65 -16.16 -2.73
C PRO A 101 6.55 -16.43 -3.77
N PRO A 102 6.86 -17.17 -4.87
CA PRO A 102 5.85 -17.56 -5.84
C PRO A 102 4.66 -18.21 -5.16
N ARG A 103 3.44 -17.84 -5.57
CA ARG A 103 2.21 -18.42 -5.02
C ARG A 103 2.26 -19.94 -5.15
N ASP A 104 2.24 -20.63 -4.03
CA ASP A 104 2.09 -22.09 -4.03
C ASP A 104 0.64 -22.42 -4.42
N THR A 105 0.46 -22.88 -5.66
CA THR A 105 -0.86 -23.25 -6.19
C THR A 105 -1.44 -24.51 -5.54
N SER A 106 -0.65 -25.21 -4.71
CA SER A 106 -1.12 -26.36 -3.93
C SER A 106 -1.76 -25.97 -2.59
N MET A 107 -1.62 -24.71 -2.16
CA MET A 107 -2.28 -24.24 -0.93
C MET A 107 -3.79 -24.02 -1.14
N PRO A 108 -4.62 -24.45 -0.18
CA PRO A 108 -6.06 -24.25 -0.24
C PRO A 108 -6.40 -22.75 -0.27
N ALA A 109 -7.42 -22.39 -1.06
CA ALA A 109 -7.92 -21.03 -1.12
C ALA A 109 -8.33 -20.56 0.29
N GLY A 110 -7.63 -19.54 0.81
CA GLY A 110 -7.87 -18.97 2.15
C GLY A 110 -6.75 -19.23 3.17
N GLU A 111 -5.76 -20.08 2.87
CA GLU A 111 -4.50 -20.10 3.63
C GLU A 111 -3.56 -19.00 3.10
N GLU A 112 -3.56 -17.85 3.78
CA GLU A 112 -2.72 -16.69 3.44
C GLU A 112 -1.23 -16.88 3.80
N ALA A 113 -0.77 -18.12 4.00
CA ALA A 113 0.64 -18.39 4.26
C ALA A 113 1.46 -18.01 3.01
N GLY A 114 2.30 -16.97 3.13
CA GLY A 114 3.10 -16.42 2.04
C GLY A 114 2.52 -15.17 1.35
N LEU A 115 1.31 -14.72 1.73
CA LEU A 115 0.73 -13.47 1.24
C LEU A 115 1.09 -12.26 2.11
N GLN A 116 1.63 -12.48 3.31
CA GLN A 116 2.05 -11.41 4.24
C GLN A 116 3.38 -11.75 4.92
N ARG A 117 4.19 -10.73 5.23
CA ARG A 117 5.52 -10.82 5.86
C ARG A 117 5.59 -9.93 7.09
N ARG A 118 6.41 -10.28 8.08
CA ARG A 118 6.56 -9.45 9.28
C ARG A 118 7.43 -8.22 8.99
N ALA A 119 7.29 -7.18 9.80
CA ALA A 119 8.03 -5.94 9.61
C ALA A 119 9.56 -6.14 9.72
N ASP A 120 10.03 -6.98 10.62
CA ASP A 120 11.47 -7.32 10.76
C ASP A 120 12.03 -8.02 9.51
N GLU A 121 11.21 -8.82 8.83
CA GLU A 121 11.59 -9.47 7.56
C GLU A 121 11.64 -8.46 6.41
N VAL A 122 10.70 -7.52 6.35
CA VAL A 122 10.66 -6.48 5.31
C VAL A 122 11.83 -5.50 5.45
N LEU A 123 12.15 -5.11 6.69
CA LEU A 123 13.21 -4.14 6.99
C LEU A 123 14.63 -4.74 6.93
N ALA A 124 14.80 -6.06 6.90
CA ALA A 124 16.12 -6.68 6.70
C ALA A 124 16.76 -6.36 5.34
N HIS A 125 16.00 -5.70 4.45
CA HIS A 125 16.38 -5.39 3.06
C HIS A 125 16.33 -3.89 2.73
N THR A 126 16.23 -3.02 3.74
CA THR A 126 16.40 -1.55 3.64
C THR A 126 17.83 -1.15 3.96
#